data_AF-A0A537U6X7-F1
#
_entry.id   AF-A0A537U6X7-F1
#
_cell.length_a   1.000
_cell.length_b   1.000
_cell.length_c   1.000
_cell.angle_alpha   90.00
_cell.angle_beta   90.00
_cell.angle_gamma   90.00
#
_symmetry.space_group_name_H-M   'P 1'
#
loop_
_entity.id
_entity.type
_entity.pdbx_description
1 polymer ?
#
loop_
_entity_poly.entity_id
_entity_poly.type
_entity_poly.pdbx_seq_one_letter_code
_entity_poly.pdbx_strand_id
1 'polypeptide(L)' 'MTQPRPISILIAALGGEGGGVLTDWIVAAATERGFPVQSTSIPGVAQRTGATTYYVEIV' A
#
# COMPACT_ATOMS: atom_id res chain seq x y z
N MET A 1 18.73 16.06 -14.11
CA MET A 1 18.40 15.94 -12.68
C MET A 1 17.95 14.51 -12.46
N THR A 2 18.62 13.75 -11.60
CA THR A 2 18.20 12.37 -11.28
C THR A 2 16.96 12.47 -10.40
N GLN A 3 15.80 12.11 -10.92
CA GLN A 3 14.58 12.01 -10.12
C GLN A 3 14.84 11.00 -8.98
N PRO A 4 14.49 11.31 -7.72
CA PRO A 4 14.61 10.34 -6.64
C PRO A 4 13.81 9.09 -7.00
N ARG A 5 14.43 7.91 -6.85
CA ARG A 5 13.76 6.64 -7.11
C ARG A 5 12.71 6.42 -6.00
N PRO A 6 11.43 6.21 -6.33
CA PRO A 6 10.41 5.94 -5.33
C PRO A 6 10.74 4.71 -4.47
N ILE A 7 10.30 4.74 -3.22
CA ILE A 7 10.24 3.57 -2.34
C ILE A 7 8.94 2.83 -2.65
N SER A 8 9.05 1.61 -3.16
CA SER A 8 7.91 0.75 -3.48
C SER A 8 7.71 -0.29 -2.38
N ILE A 9 6.47 -0.42 -1.89
CA ILE A 9 6.09 -1.37 -0.84
C ILE A 9 4.97 -2.26 -1.38
N LEU A 10 5.13 -3.58 -1.24
CA LEU A 10 4.11 -4.57 -1.54
C LEU A 10 3.60 -5.17 -0.22
N ILE A 11 2.30 -5.08 0.02
CA ILE A 11 1.63 -5.68 1.18
C ILE A 11 0.75 -6.81 0.66
N ALA A 12 1.05 -8.03 1.06
CA ALA A 12 0.20 -9.20 0.80
C ALA A 12 -0.55 -9.55 2.08
N ALA A 13 -1.87 -9.59 2.01
CA ALA A 13 -2.72 -9.93 3.15
C ALA A 13 -3.90 -10.78 2.68
N LEU A 14 -4.30 -11.78 3.47
CA LEU A 14 -5.59 -12.43 3.28
C LEU A 14 -6.72 -11.50 3.70
N GLY A 15 -7.91 -11.74 3.14
CA GLY A 15 -9.11 -11.01 3.51
C GLY A 15 -9.36 -11.03 5.02
N GLY A 16 -9.38 -9.85 5.65
CA GLY A 16 -9.59 -9.69 7.09
C GLY A 16 -8.33 -9.55 7.93
N GLU A 17 -7.13 -9.69 7.36
CA GLU A 17 -5.85 -9.57 8.10
C GLU A 17 -5.36 -8.12 8.25
N GLY A 18 -6.08 -7.15 7.71
CA GLY A 18 -5.78 -5.72 7.90
C GLY A 18 -4.79 -5.12 6.92
N GLY A 19 -4.52 -5.75 5.76
CA GLY A 19 -3.62 -5.18 4.74
C GLY A 19 -4.04 -3.78 4.26
N GLY A 20 -5.35 -3.53 4.15
CA GLY A 20 -5.89 -2.20 3.82
C GLY A 20 -5.62 -1.18 4.94
N VAL A 21 -5.81 -1.58 6.19
CA VAL A 21 -5.54 -0.73 7.36
C VAL A 21 -4.06 -0.33 7.42
N LEU A 22 -3.14 -1.28 7.21
CA LEU A 22 -1.71 -0.98 7.13
C LEU A 22 -1.37 -0.04 5.96
N THR A 23 -2.00 -0.25 4.80
CA THR A 23 -1.83 0.61 3.62
C THR A 23 -2.25 2.05 3.94
N ASP A 24 -3.41 2.24 4.58
CA ASP A 24 -3.93 3.55 4.97
C ASP A 24 -2.99 4.25 5.97
N TRP A 25 -2.45 3.51 6.95
CA TRP A 25 -1.48 4.07 7.90
C TRP A 25 -0.19 4.54 7.25
N ILE A 26 0.34 3.80 6.28
CA ILE A 26 1.54 4.19 5.54
C ILE A 26 1.27 5.45 4.71
N VAL A 27 0.13 5.50 4.00
CA VAL A 27 -0.27 6.67 3.21
C VAL A 27 -0.44 7.90 4.09
N ALA A 28 -1.12 7.76 5.24
CA ALA A 28 -1.29 8.85 6.20
C ALA A 28 0.07 9.36 6.72
N ALA A 29 0.96 8.46 7.15
CA ALA A 29 2.28 8.84 7.66
C ALA A 29 3.16 9.56 6.61
N ALA A 30 3.14 9.09 5.35
CA ALA A 30 3.86 9.75 4.26
C ALA A 30 3.29 11.16 3.98
N THR A 31 1.96 11.26 3.93
CA THR A 31 1.25 12.53 3.70
C THR A 31 1.51 13.54 4.82
N GLU A 32 1.48 13.12 6.09
CA GLU A 32 1.79 13.97 7.25
C GLU A 32 3.23 14.51 7.24
N ARG A 33 4.16 13.81 6.60
CA ARG A 33 5.54 14.24 6.41
C ARG A 33 5.78 15.02 5.12
N GLY A 34 4.73 15.25 4.33
CA GLY A 34 4.82 15.98 3.07
C GLY A 34 5.44 15.20 1.91
N PHE A 35 5.57 13.88 2.03
CA PHE A 35 6.04 13.04 0.92
C PHE A 35 4.90 12.76 -0.06
N PRO A 36 5.12 12.94 -1.38
CA PRO A 36 4.20 12.41 -2.39
C PRO A 36 4.04 10.89 -2.22
N VAL A 37 2.81 10.44 -2.10
CA VAL A 37 2.47 9.02 -1.91
C VAL A 37 1.29 8.63 -2.80
N GLN A 38 1.35 7.42 -3.36
CA GLN A 38 0.23 6.81 -4.06
C GLN A 38 0.06 5.36 -3.62
N SER A 39 -1.17 4.85 -3.69
CA SER A 39 -1.45 3.45 -3.45
C SER A 39 -2.49 2.91 -4.42
N THR A 40 -2.41 1.61 -4.70
CA THR A 40 -3.42 0.86 -5.46
C THR A 40 -3.52 -0.56 -4.90
N SER A 41 -4.57 -1.29 -5.25
CA SER A 41 -4.74 -2.67 -4.78
C SER A 41 -5.38 -3.58 -5.82
N ILE A 42 -5.07 -4.87 -5.69
CA ILE A 42 -5.71 -5.96 -6.44
C ILE A 42 -6.52 -6.76 -5.42
N PRO A 43 -7.86 -6.62 -5.39
CA PRO A 43 -8.70 -7.30 -4.42
C PRO A 43 -8.70 -8.82 -4.66
N GLY A 44 -8.56 -9.58 -3.58
CA GLY A 44 -8.78 -11.02 -3.61
C GLY A 44 -10.26 -11.34 -3.82
N VAL A 45 -10.57 -12.24 -4.75
CA VAL A 45 -11.96 -12.60 -5.10
C VAL A 45 -12.55 -13.74 -4.26
N ALA A 46 -11.75 -14.38 -3.42
CA ALA A 46 -12.19 -15.49 -2.57
C ALA A 46 -12.41 -15.04 -1.11
N GLN A 47 -13.55 -15.40 -0.53
CA GLN A 47 -13.84 -15.16 0.88
C GLN A 47 -12.86 -15.95 1.77
N ARG A 48 -12.18 -15.27 2.69
CA ARG A 48 -11.18 -15.80 3.66
C ARG A 48 -9.91 -16.44 3.09
N THR A 49 -9.90 -16.87 1.83
CA THR A 49 -8.72 -17.43 1.16
C THR A 49 -8.17 -16.52 0.05
N GLY A 50 -8.90 -15.46 -0.30
CA GLY A 50 -8.45 -14.46 -1.26
C GLY A 50 -7.38 -13.57 -0.65
N ALA A 51 -6.22 -13.54 -1.28
CA ALA A 51 -5.18 -12.55 -0.99
C ALA A 51 -5.53 -11.24 -1.69
N THR A 52 -5.52 -10.15 -0.94
CA THR A 52 -5.50 -8.80 -1.50
C THR A 52 -4.07 -8.28 -1.45
N THR A 53 -3.62 -7.76 -2.58
CA THR A 53 -2.30 -7.15 -2.70
C THR A 53 -2.45 -5.65 -2.73
N TYR A 54 -1.73 -4.95 -1.88
CA TYR A 54 -1.64 -3.48 -1.86
C TYR A 54 -0.26 -3.05 -2.31
N TYR A 55 -0.20 -2.04 -3.17
CA TYR A 55 1.02 -1.45 -3.67
C TYR A 55 1.06 0.01 -3.25
N VAL A 56 2.18 0.46 -2.68
CA VAL A 56 2.40 1.85 -2.25
C VAL A 56 3.71 2.34 -2.84
N GLU A 57 3.72 3.57 -3.34
CA GLU A 57 4.94 4.29 -3.73
C GLU A 57 5.05 5.61 -2.99
N ILE A 58 6.24 5.91 -2.47
CA ILE A 58 6.57 7.14 -1.75
C ILE A 58 7.81 7.77 -2.39
N VAL A 59 7.78 9.09 -2.63
CA VAL A 59 8.87 9.87 -3.24
C VAL A 59 9.47 10.87 -2.26
#